data_AF-A0A372IP86-F1
#
_entry.id   AF-A0A372IP86-F1
#
_cell.length_a   1.000
_cell.length_b   1.000
_cell.length_c   1.000
_cell.angle_alpha   90.00
_cell.angle_beta   90.00
_cell.angle_gamma   90.00
#
_symmetry.space_group_name_H-M   'P 1'
#
loop_
_entity.id
_entity.type
_entity.pdbx_description
1 polymer ?
#
loop_
_entity_poly.entity_id
_entity_poly.type
_entity_poly.pdbx_seq_one_letter_code
_entity_poly.pdbx_strand_id
1 'polypeptide(L)'
;MPCLELKIAEKPHAQPGTRLRALLDKPNAAVLRRNHIAEVNGPRLQELHEQLRITAVLAVDITHPPAQKPAQDDVEEAEANDLDEAIAEMPEDRADGEFSDSFAAGLEIWIALENGAARVLVDADEIPGALLVFDAYSRLARYQPAYLRLDQRKVGICYTFREGLTIGLEGDPKLLEEHEAAEVFENMSAIAEIDDVRERRLVTRLPHAGIAYCQSLLQSASEWLSENSYQSILGS
;
A
#
# COMPACT_ATOMS: atom_id res chain seq x y z
N MET A 1 0.96 -25.11 -5.99
CA MET A 1 0.19 -23.89 -6.31
C MET A 1 1.01 -22.68 -5.92
N PRO A 2 0.93 -21.55 -6.65
CA PRO A 2 1.74 -20.37 -6.34
C PRO A 2 1.31 -19.78 -5.00
N CYS A 3 2.26 -19.18 -4.30
CA CYS A 3 2.10 -18.55 -3.01
C CYS A 3 2.23 -17.03 -3.14
N LEU A 4 1.71 -16.32 -2.15
CA LEU A 4 1.96 -14.89 -2.00
C LEU A 4 3.18 -14.74 -1.09
N GLU A 5 4.19 -14.01 -1.56
CA GLU A 5 5.40 -13.75 -0.81
C GLU A 5 5.50 -12.26 -0.49
N LEU A 6 5.83 -11.95 0.75
CA LEU A 6 6.00 -10.60 1.28
C LEU A 6 7.45 -10.49 1.77
N LYS A 7 8.28 -9.69 1.10
CA LYS A 7 9.67 -9.43 1.51
C LYS A 7 9.76 -8.05 2.13
N ILE A 8 10.36 -7.92 3.29
CA ILE A 8 10.53 -6.65 4.01
C ILE A 8 12.00 -6.51 4.39
N ALA A 9 12.58 -5.32 4.26
CA ALA A 9 13.92 -5.09 4.81
C ALA A 9 13.93 -5.34 6.33
N GLU A 10 14.96 -6.02 6.84
CA GLU A 10 15.11 -6.29 8.29
C GLU A 10 15.20 -5.00 9.11
N LYS A 11 15.73 -3.93 8.49
CA LYS A 11 15.80 -2.61 9.09
C LYS A 11 14.98 -1.63 8.24
N PRO A 12 14.15 -0.78 8.88
CA PRO A 12 13.48 0.28 8.15
C PRO A 12 14.52 1.23 7.54
N HIS A 13 14.21 1.80 6.37
CA HIS A 13 15.07 2.81 5.77
C HIS A 13 15.30 3.99 6.72
N ALA A 14 16.53 4.51 6.76
CA ALA A 14 16.90 5.61 7.66
C ALA A 14 16.15 6.91 7.33
N GLN A 15 15.80 7.10 6.05
CA GLN A 15 14.97 8.21 5.58
C GLN A 15 13.60 7.69 5.15
N PRO A 16 12.53 8.48 5.31
CA PRO A 16 11.20 8.10 4.84
C PRO A 16 11.21 8.00 3.31
N GLY A 17 10.76 6.87 2.78
CA GLY A 17 10.55 6.65 1.35
C GLY A 17 9.18 7.12 0.86
N THR A 18 8.26 7.37 1.79
CA THR A 18 6.87 7.79 1.53
C THR A 18 6.54 9.12 2.18
N ARG A 19 5.58 9.83 1.58
CA ARG A 19 5.03 11.07 2.14
C ARG A 19 4.26 10.79 3.43
N LEU A 20 3.54 9.68 3.48
CA LEU A 20 2.81 9.25 4.67
C LEU A 20 3.74 9.06 5.88
N ARG A 21 4.88 8.38 5.70
CA ARG A 21 5.87 8.23 6.77
C ARG A 21 6.51 9.56 7.15
N ALA A 22 6.94 10.34 6.16
CA ALA A 22 7.55 11.64 6.39
C ALA A 22 6.62 12.57 7.20
N LEU A 23 5.32 12.51 6.96
CA LEU A 23 4.32 13.25 7.72
C LEU A 23 4.16 12.69 9.13
N LEU A 24 3.93 11.38 9.28
CA LEU A 24 3.68 10.74 10.59
C LEU A 24 4.88 10.77 11.55
N ASP A 25 6.10 10.94 11.06
CA ASP A 25 7.29 11.12 11.89
C ASP A 25 7.36 12.56 12.50
N LYS A 26 6.57 13.52 12.00
CA LYS A 26 6.47 14.86 12.59
C LYS A 26 5.67 14.81 13.90
N PRO A 27 6.07 15.58 14.94
CA PRO A 27 5.39 15.56 16.24
C PRO A 27 3.95 16.09 16.19
N ASN A 28 3.66 16.94 15.20
CA ASN A 28 2.36 17.57 15.02
C ASN A 28 1.48 16.82 14.02
N ALA A 29 1.83 15.59 13.64
CA ALA A 29 1.01 14.79 12.76
C ALA A 29 -0.11 14.06 13.52
N ALA A 30 -1.30 14.04 12.95
CA ALA A 30 -2.43 13.28 13.46
C ALA A 30 -3.04 12.42 12.35
N VAL A 31 -3.49 11.22 12.74
CA VAL A 31 -4.31 10.38 11.86
C VAL A 31 -5.76 10.83 12.00
N LEU A 32 -6.30 11.39 10.92
CA LEU A 32 -7.69 11.84 10.84
C LEU A 32 -8.66 10.67 10.80
N ARG A 33 -8.33 9.64 10.02
CA ARG A 33 -9.20 8.47 9.85
C ARG A 33 -8.40 7.22 9.52
N ARG A 34 -8.84 6.10 10.09
CA ARG A 34 -8.41 4.74 9.74
C ARG A 34 -9.61 3.94 9.25
N ASN A 35 -9.43 3.15 8.20
CA ASN A 35 -10.41 2.16 7.78
C ASN A 35 -9.81 0.76 7.78
N HIS A 36 -10.40 -0.11 8.58
CA HIS A 36 -10.07 -1.53 8.62
C HIS A 36 -10.89 -2.22 7.52
N ILE A 37 -10.22 -2.64 6.46
CA ILE A 37 -10.84 -2.93 5.17
C ILE A 37 -11.49 -4.32 5.09
N ALA A 38 -11.26 -5.21 6.07
CA ALA A 38 -11.78 -6.57 6.03
C ALA A 38 -12.80 -6.88 7.14
N GLU A 39 -14.00 -7.32 6.72
CA GLU A 39 -14.82 -8.22 7.52
C GLU A 39 -14.36 -9.66 7.28
N VAL A 40 -13.91 -10.33 8.34
CA VAL A 40 -13.35 -11.67 8.26
C VAL A 40 -14.44 -12.70 8.54
N ASN A 41 -14.93 -13.39 7.51
CA ASN A 41 -15.94 -14.44 7.65
C ASN A 41 -15.34 -15.83 7.40
N GLY A 42 -15.07 -16.57 8.47
CA GLY A 42 -14.64 -17.98 8.44
C GLY A 42 -13.17 -18.22 8.84
N PRO A 43 -12.84 -19.44 9.30
CA PRO A 43 -11.58 -19.72 10.01
C PRO A 43 -10.33 -19.51 9.14
N ARG A 44 -10.35 -19.89 7.86
CA ARG A 44 -9.21 -19.71 6.95
C ARG A 44 -8.90 -18.25 6.64
N LEU A 45 -9.92 -17.38 6.59
CA LEU A 45 -9.71 -15.95 6.41
C LEU A 45 -9.20 -15.29 7.70
N GLN A 46 -9.52 -15.86 8.86
CA GLN A 46 -9.03 -15.41 10.15
C GLN A 46 -7.53 -15.66 10.31
N GLU A 47 -7.05 -16.85 9.94
CA GLU A 47 -5.61 -17.14 9.87
C GLU A 47 -4.88 -16.16 8.95
N LEU A 48 -5.42 -15.87 7.76
CA LEU A 48 -4.83 -14.88 6.85
C LEU A 48 -4.86 -13.46 7.40
N HIS A 49 -5.92 -13.06 8.10
CA HIS A 49 -6.04 -11.75 8.73
C HIS A 49 -5.09 -11.57 9.93
N GLU A 50 -4.76 -12.64 10.63
CA GLU A 50 -3.73 -12.61 11.68
C GLU A 50 -2.33 -12.40 11.09
N GLN A 51 -2.11 -12.87 9.86
CA GLN A 51 -0.83 -12.79 9.16
C GLN A 51 -0.63 -11.48 8.38
N LEU A 52 -1.69 -10.95 7.77
CA LEU A 52 -1.66 -9.75 6.94
C LEU A 52 -2.89 -8.87 7.21
N ARG A 53 -2.66 -7.60 7.50
CA ARG A 53 -3.72 -6.58 7.60
C ARG A 53 -3.33 -5.36 6.80
N ILE A 54 -4.31 -4.79 6.09
CA ILE A 54 -4.15 -3.52 5.39
C ILE A 54 -5.20 -2.57 5.94
N THR A 55 -4.75 -1.39 6.35
CA THR A 55 -5.61 -0.32 6.85
C THR A 55 -5.36 0.91 5.99
N ALA A 56 -6.43 1.51 5.46
CA ALA A 56 -6.31 2.80 4.77
C ALA A 56 -6.24 3.92 5.81
N VAL A 57 -5.36 4.89 5.57
CA VAL A 57 -5.02 5.95 6.53
C VAL A 57 -5.00 7.30 5.84
N LEU A 58 -5.58 8.27 6.51
CA LEU A 58 -5.53 9.69 6.16
C LEU A 58 -4.88 10.44 7.33
N ALA A 59 -3.79 11.14 7.06
CA ALA A 59 -2.98 11.84 8.05
C ALA A 59 -2.82 13.31 7.68
N VAL A 60 -2.73 14.17 8.69
CA VAL A 60 -2.57 15.63 8.54
C VAL A 60 -1.58 16.20 9.55
N ASP A 61 -0.90 17.28 9.19
CA ASP A 61 -0.21 18.17 10.14
C ASP A 61 -1.23 19.11 10.78
N ILE A 62 -1.40 19.01 12.10
CA ILE A 62 -2.39 19.79 12.85
C ILE A 62 -1.95 21.26 13.01
N THR A 63 -0.66 21.55 12.86
CA THR A 63 -0.12 22.92 13.00
C THR A 63 -0.15 23.72 11.71
N HIS A 64 -0.18 23.04 10.57
CA HIS A 64 -0.33 23.65 9.26
C HIS A 64 -1.38 22.87 8.47
N PRO A 65 -2.65 22.85 8.92
CA PRO A 65 -3.69 22.12 8.23
C PRO A 65 -3.86 22.69 6.82
N PRO A 66 -4.12 21.83 5.80
CA PRO A 66 -4.34 22.30 4.45
C PRO A 66 -5.47 23.34 4.43
N ALA A 67 -5.24 24.46 3.73
CA ALA A 67 -6.22 25.53 3.63
C ALA A 67 -7.53 24.98 3.06
N GLN A 68 -8.65 25.27 3.73
CA GLN A 68 -9.96 25.05 3.13
C GLN A 68 -10.04 25.96 1.91
N LYS A 69 -10.15 25.38 0.72
CA LYS A 69 -10.54 26.14 -0.47
C LYS A 69 -11.89 26.77 -0.10
N PRO A 70 -12.03 28.10 -0.07
CA PRO A 70 -13.32 28.69 0.25
C PRO A 70 -14.34 28.11 -0.72
N ALA A 71 -15.45 27.60 -0.20
CA ALA A 71 -16.60 27.29 -1.02
C ALA A 71 -16.88 28.53 -1.88
N GLN A 72 -16.87 28.37 -3.19
CA GLN A 72 -17.38 29.40 -4.10
C GLN A 72 -18.89 29.46 -3.90
N ASP A 73 -19.32 30.12 -2.83
CA ASP A 73 -20.63 30.74 -2.76
C ASP A 73 -20.42 32.26 -2.89
N ASP A 74 -21.33 32.86 -3.67
CA ASP A 74 -21.46 34.27 -4.04
C ASP A 74 -20.56 34.76 -5.19
N VAL A 75 -20.93 34.35 -6.41
CA VAL A 75 -20.80 35.25 -7.57
C VAL A 75 -21.83 36.36 -7.37
N GLU A 76 -21.48 37.39 -6.60
CA GLU A 76 -22.09 38.70 -6.79
C GLU A 76 -21.65 39.20 -8.17
N GLU A 77 -22.64 39.51 -9.01
CA GLU A 77 -22.48 40.19 -10.29
C GLU A 77 -21.75 41.53 -10.07
N ALA A 78 -20.43 41.54 -10.21
CA ALA A 78 -19.66 42.76 -10.38
C ALA A 78 -19.58 43.07 -11.88
N GLU A 79 -20.29 44.14 -12.23
CA GLU A 79 -20.44 44.76 -13.54
C GLU A 79 -19.16 44.74 -14.40
N ALA A 80 -19.36 44.39 -15.67
CA ALA A 80 -18.42 44.68 -16.74
C ALA A 80 -18.20 46.19 -16.83
N ASN A 81 -16.95 46.64 -16.60
CA ASN A 81 -16.36 47.78 -17.28
C ASN A 81 -14.83 47.81 -17.10
N ASP A 82 -14.15 47.63 -18.22
CA ASP A 82 -12.90 48.28 -18.66
C ASP A 82 -11.76 48.44 -17.64
N LEU A 83 -10.66 47.69 -17.84
CA LEU A 83 -9.38 48.23 -18.34
C LEU A 83 -8.25 47.19 -18.32
N ASP A 84 -7.47 47.20 -19.40
CA ASP A 84 -6.20 46.51 -19.64
C ASP A 84 -5.17 46.64 -18.51
N GLU A 85 -4.22 45.69 -18.49
CA GLU A 85 -2.99 45.60 -17.67
C GLU A 85 -3.11 44.95 -16.28
N ALA A 86 -3.20 43.61 -16.29
CA ALA A 86 -2.18 42.77 -15.66
C ALA A 86 -2.41 41.32 -16.12
N ILE A 87 -1.47 40.77 -16.90
CA ILE A 87 -1.28 39.33 -16.98
C ILE A 87 -0.79 38.91 -15.59
N ALA A 88 -1.73 38.70 -14.67
CA ALA A 88 -1.46 38.00 -13.44
C ALA A 88 -1.28 36.53 -13.82
N GLU A 89 -0.01 36.13 -13.96
CA GLU A 89 0.40 34.74 -13.81
C GLU A 89 -0.28 34.20 -12.54
N MET A 90 -1.40 33.49 -12.69
CA MET A 90 -1.95 32.68 -11.62
C MET A 90 -1.07 31.43 -11.53
N PRO A 91 -0.33 31.22 -10.42
CA PRO A 91 0.54 30.08 -10.28
C PRO A 91 -0.32 28.87 -9.94
N GLU A 92 -0.71 28.08 -10.95
CA GLU A 92 -1.31 26.76 -10.73
C GLU A 92 -0.34 25.81 -9.98
N ASP A 93 0.94 26.14 -9.89
CA ASP A 93 1.99 25.29 -9.29
C ASP A 93 2.31 25.55 -7.79
N ARG A 94 1.70 26.55 -7.12
CA ARG A 94 2.02 26.82 -5.69
C ARG A 94 1.09 26.13 -4.68
N ALA A 95 -0.14 25.80 -5.06
CA ALA A 95 -1.13 25.24 -4.13
C ALA A 95 -0.94 23.74 -3.86
N ASP A 96 -0.36 22.99 -4.80
CA ASP A 96 -0.16 21.54 -4.65
C ASP A 96 0.99 21.22 -3.68
N GLY A 97 2.00 22.08 -3.59
CA GLY A 97 3.15 21.91 -2.68
C GLY A 97 2.77 21.99 -1.21
N GLU A 98 2.06 23.04 -0.78
CA GLU A 98 1.64 23.23 0.62
C GLU A 98 0.60 22.19 1.07
N PHE A 99 -0.31 21.77 0.16
CA PHE A 99 -1.26 20.69 0.43
C PHE A 99 -0.53 19.35 0.57
N SER A 100 0.56 19.16 -0.18
CA SER A 100 1.29 17.89 -0.19
C SER A 100 2.10 17.62 1.09
N ASP A 101 2.55 18.68 1.76
CA ASP A 101 3.39 18.60 2.97
C ASP A 101 2.59 18.51 4.28
N SER A 102 1.32 18.90 4.22
CA SER A 102 0.40 18.96 5.35
C SER A 102 -0.61 17.83 5.40
N PHE A 103 -0.80 17.08 4.31
CA PHE A 103 -1.71 15.94 4.23
C PHE A 103 -1.12 14.77 3.45
N ALA A 104 -1.37 13.55 3.94
CA ALA A 104 -0.99 12.31 3.27
C ALA A 104 -2.09 11.26 3.37
N ALA A 105 -2.28 10.51 2.28
CA ALA A 105 -3.22 9.42 2.16
C ALA A 105 -2.47 8.16 1.71
N GLY A 106 -2.79 7.02 2.30
CA GLY A 106 -2.07 5.79 1.99
C GLY A 106 -2.50 4.60 2.83
N LEU A 107 -1.61 3.62 2.98
CA LEU A 107 -1.86 2.37 3.69
C LEU A 107 -0.90 2.18 4.86
N GLU A 108 -1.43 1.62 5.95
CA GLU A 108 -0.68 0.89 6.96
C GLU A 108 -0.79 -0.61 6.65
N ILE A 109 0.29 -1.24 6.20
CA ILE A 109 0.38 -2.68 5.94
C ILE A 109 1.07 -3.33 7.14
N TRP A 110 0.35 -4.23 7.81
CA TRP A 110 0.82 -4.99 8.95
C TRP A 110 1.05 -6.44 8.55
N ILE A 111 2.26 -6.94 8.81
CA ILE A 111 2.68 -8.29 8.44
C ILE A 111 3.21 -8.96 9.70
N ALA A 112 2.64 -10.10 10.07
CA ALA A 112 3.16 -10.91 11.16
C ALA A 112 4.52 -11.52 10.80
N LEU A 113 5.40 -11.59 11.79
CA LEU A 113 6.76 -12.12 11.73
C LEU A 113 7.00 -12.99 12.98
N GLU A 114 8.01 -13.86 12.98
CA GLU A 114 8.32 -14.72 14.13
C GLU A 114 8.54 -13.94 15.43
N ASN A 115 9.15 -12.76 15.34
CA ASN A 115 9.52 -11.93 16.49
C ASN A 115 8.60 -10.72 16.70
N GLY A 116 7.42 -10.69 16.07
CA GLY A 116 6.46 -9.60 16.22
C GLY A 116 5.69 -9.27 14.94
N ALA A 117 5.45 -7.99 14.69
CA ALA A 117 4.82 -7.54 13.45
C ALA A 117 5.63 -6.41 12.83
N ALA A 118 5.78 -6.44 11.52
CA ALA A 118 6.28 -5.30 10.75
C ALA A 118 5.11 -4.42 10.32
N ARG A 119 5.31 -3.10 10.44
CA ARG A 119 4.42 -2.10 9.89
C ARG A 119 5.13 -1.37 8.76
N VAL A 120 4.52 -1.37 7.58
CA VAL A 120 5.01 -0.65 6.41
C VAL A 120 3.99 0.41 6.00
N LEU A 121 4.47 1.62 5.75
CA LEU A 121 3.66 2.72 5.26
C LEU A 121 3.79 2.80 3.74
N VAL A 122 2.69 3.05 3.05
CA VAL A 122 2.65 3.10 1.59
C VAL A 122 1.81 4.30 1.17
N ASP A 123 2.24 5.06 0.18
CA ASP A 123 1.43 6.16 -0.34
C ASP A 123 0.34 5.64 -1.30
N ALA A 124 -0.78 6.37 -1.38
CA ALA A 124 -1.92 5.97 -2.22
C ALA A 124 -1.58 5.81 -3.71
N ASP A 125 -0.60 6.54 -4.24
CA ASP A 125 -0.16 6.46 -5.64
C ASP A 125 0.55 5.14 -5.99
N GLU A 126 1.00 4.37 -5.00
CA GLU A 126 1.69 3.09 -5.20
C GLU A 126 0.71 1.91 -5.33
N ILE A 127 -0.53 2.04 -4.84
CA ILE A 127 -1.53 0.96 -4.82
C ILE A 127 -1.85 0.43 -6.23
N PRO A 128 -2.06 1.27 -7.26
CA PRO A 128 -2.29 0.77 -8.62
C PRO A 128 -1.13 -0.08 -9.15
N GLY A 129 0.11 0.28 -8.82
CA GLY A 129 1.30 -0.47 -9.19
C GLY A 129 1.30 -1.88 -8.60
N ALA A 130 0.94 -2.01 -7.32
CA ALA A 130 0.80 -3.31 -6.67
C ALA A 130 -0.35 -4.14 -7.26
N LEU A 131 -1.50 -3.53 -7.58
CA LEU A 131 -2.64 -4.21 -8.18
C LEU A 131 -2.32 -4.82 -9.56
N LEU A 132 -1.45 -4.17 -10.34
CA LEU A 132 -1.03 -4.68 -11.65
C LEU A 132 -0.33 -6.05 -11.57
N VAL A 133 0.31 -6.38 -10.44
CA VAL A 133 0.92 -7.71 -10.21
C VAL A 133 -0.13 -8.81 -10.21
N PHE A 134 -1.25 -8.59 -9.50
CA PHE A 134 -2.35 -9.54 -9.41
C PHE A 134 -3.10 -9.67 -10.73
N ASP A 135 -3.25 -8.56 -11.46
CA ASP A 135 -3.84 -8.58 -12.81
C ASP A 135 -2.96 -9.34 -13.81
N ALA A 136 -1.63 -9.11 -13.78
CA ALA A 136 -0.67 -9.83 -14.61
C ALA A 136 -0.71 -11.34 -14.31
N TYR A 137 -0.73 -11.71 -13.02
CA TYR A 137 -0.86 -13.10 -12.60
C TYR A 137 -2.19 -13.72 -13.03
N SER A 138 -3.31 -13.00 -12.87
CA SER A 138 -4.63 -13.49 -13.29
C SER A 138 -4.70 -13.74 -14.79
N ARG A 139 -4.07 -12.88 -15.61
CA ARG A 139 -3.93 -13.10 -17.05
C ARG A 139 -3.10 -14.35 -17.31
N LEU A 140 -1.94 -14.47 -16.66
CA LEU A 140 -1.05 -15.62 -16.82
C LEU A 140 -1.73 -16.95 -16.45
N ALA A 141 -2.45 -16.98 -15.32
CA ALA A 141 -3.16 -18.15 -14.83
C ALA A 141 -4.26 -18.62 -15.80
N ARG A 142 -4.88 -17.71 -16.57
CA ARG A 142 -5.87 -18.06 -17.60
C ARG A 142 -5.24 -18.71 -18.84
N TYR A 143 -3.96 -18.46 -19.11
CA TYR A 143 -3.24 -19.08 -20.23
C TYR A 143 -2.57 -20.39 -19.80
N GLN A 144 -3.37 -21.44 -19.59
CA GLN A 144 -2.92 -22.79 -19.18
C GLN A 144 -1.66 -23.30 -19.92
N PRO A 145 -1.52 -23.15 -21.25
CA PRO A 145 -0.33 -23.64 -21.97
C PRO A 145 0.95 -22.88 -21.64
N ALA A 146 0.86 -21.58 -21.33
CA ALA A 146 1.99 -20.75 -20.90
C ALA A 146 2.34 -21.03 -19.44
N TYR A 147 1.32 -21.18 -18.59
CA TYR A 147 1.46 -21.49 -17.18
C TYR A 147 2.10 -22.87 -16.92
N LEU A 148 1.76 -23.88 -17.73
CA LEU A 148 2.37 -25.22 -17.66
C LEU A 148 3.79 -25.28 -18.22
N ARG A 149 4.16 -24.35 -19.12
CA ARG A 149 5.50 -24.27 -19.71
C ARG A 149 6.47 -23.39 -18.93
N LEU A 150 5.94 -22.45 -18.15
CA LEU A 150 6.72 -21.74 -17.15
C LEU A 150 7.19 -22.75 -16.12
N ASP A 151 8.50 -22.71 -15.84
CA ASP A 151 9.01 -23.34 -14.64
C ASP A 151 8.25 -22.73 -13.47
N GLN A 152 7.30 -23.48 -12.90
CA GLN A 152 6.46 -23.07 -11.78
C GLN A 152 7.27 -22.81 -10.50
N ARG A 153 8.60 -22.74 -10.59
CA ARG A 153 9.55 -22.28 -9.58
C ARG A 153 9.85 -20.77 -9.70
N LYS A 154 9.45 -20.10 -10.80
CA LYS A 154 9.91 -18.74 -11.15
C LYS A 154 8.81 -17.84 -11.75
N VAL A 155 7.63 -17.79 -11.16
CA VAL A 155 6.73 -16.66 -11.45
C VAL A 155 7.31 -15.43 -10.73
N GLY A 156 8.28 -14.76 -11.34
CA GLY A 156 8.98 -13.62 -10.75
C GLY A 156 8.20 -12.30 -10.89
N ILE A 157 6.88 -12.33 -10.69
CA ILE A 157 6.07 -11.10 -10.75
C ILE A 157 6.07 -10.48 -9.36
N CYS A 158 6.68 -9.32 -9.25
CA CYS A 158 6.73 -8.59 -7.99
C CYS A 158 6.56 -7.09 -8.19
N TYR A 159 6.13 -6.43 -7.11
CA TYR A 159 6.10 -4.98 -6.98
C TYR A 159 6.77 -4.61 -5.67
N THR A 160 7.64 -3.59 -5.70
CA THR A 160 8.34 -3.11 -4.51
C THR A 160 7.90 -1.68 -4.21
N PHE A 161 7.35 -1.49 -3.01
CA PHE A 161 6.99 -0.19 -2.46
C PHE A 161 8.23 0.60 -2.06
N ARG A 162 8.11 1.93 -2.00
CA ARG A 162 9.22 2.85 -1.64
C ARG A 162 9.76 2.62 -0.23
N GLU A 163 8.95 2.11 0.71
CA GLU A 163 9.42 1.70 2.06
C GLU A 163 10.06 0.30 2.10
N GLY A 164 10.29 -0.35 0.96
CA GLY A 164 11.05 -1.59 0.88
C GLY A 164 10.25 -2.88 1.09
N LEU A 165 8.92 -2.81 1.16
CA LEU A 165 8.06 -3.99 1.07
C LEU A 165 7.99 -4.45 -0.39
N THR A 166 8.31 -5.70 -0.67
CA THR A 166 8.06 -6.36 -1.95
C THR A 166 6.91 -7.34 -1.81
N ILE A 167 5.89 -7.20 -2.65
CA ILE A 167 4.85 -8.20 -2.85
C ILE A 167 5.23 -9.01 -4.09
N GLY A 168 5.38 -10.33 -3.94
CA GLY A 168 5.75 -11.27 -4.99
C GLY A 168 4.75 -12.43 -5.09
N LEU A 169 4.60 -12.96 -6.31
CA LEU A 169 3.78 -14.15 -6.56
C LEU A 169 4.66 -15.31 -6.98
N GLU A 170 5.34 -15.93 -6.02
CA GLU A 170 6.26 -17.03 -6.28
C GLU A 170 5.53 -18.37 -6.50
N GLY A 171 6.22 -19.28 -7.19
CA GLY A 171 5.66 -20.54 -7.63
C GLY A 171 5.57 -21.64 -6.55
N ASP A 172 5.24 -22.88 -6.96
CA ASP A 172 4.81 -23.95 -6.05
C ASP A 172 5.87 -24.34 -4.98
N PRO A 173 5.55 -24.26 -3.68
CA PRO A 173 6.46 -24.68 -2.61
C PRO A 173 6.75 -26.20 -2.56
N LYS A 174 6.21 -27.01 -3.48
CA LYS A 174 6.40 -28.48 -3.59
C LYS A 174 7.84 -28.97 -3.86
N LEU A 175 8.86 -28.23 -3.45
CA LEU A 175 10.24 -28.70 -3.31
C LEU A 175 10.77 -28.62 -1.87
N LEU A 176 9.93 -28.23 -0.91
CA LEU A 176 10.12 -28.56 0.49
C LEU A 176 9.35 -29.87 0.71
N GLU A 177 10.06 -30.93 1.09
CA GLU A 177 9.53 -32.29 1.17
C GLU A 177 8.25 -32.33 2.03
N GLU A 178 7.33 -33.26 1.75
CA GLU A 178 5.98 -33.35 2.36
C GLU A 178 5.98 -33.48 3.90
N HIS A 179 7.15 -33.59 4.54
CA HIS A 179 7.31 -33.53 6.00
C HIS A 179 7.54 -32.11 6.55
N GLU A 180 7.94 -31.16 5.71
CA GLU A 180 8.14 -29.76 6.09
C GLU A 180 6.89 -28.91 5.83
N ALA A 181 5.94 -29.36 5.00
CA ALA A 181 4.76 -28.55 4.67
C ALA A 181 3.88 -28.20 5.88
N ALA A 182 3.83 -29.05 6.91
CA ALA A 182 3.12 -28.71 8.16
C ALA A 182 3.94 -27.75 9.03
N GLU A 183 5.26 -27.94 9.09
CA GLU A 183 6.17 -27.13 9.90
C GLU A 183 6.57 -25.79 9.25
N VAL A 184 6.45 -25.63 7.92
CA VAL A 184 6.77 -24.39 7.17
C VAL A 184 5.65 -23.36 7.29
N PHE A 185 4.41 -23.80 7.53
CA PHE A 185 3.32 -22.90 7.91
C PHE A 185 3.27 -22.66 9.42
N GLU A 186 3.81 -23.58 10.24
CA GLU A 186 3.95 -23.39 11.69
C GLU A 186 5.23 -22.64 12.11
N ASN A 187 6.28 -22.61 11.27
CA ASN A 187 7.53 -21.89 11.49
C ASN A 187 7.83 -20.94 10.33
N MET A 188 7.50 -19.66 10.54
CA MET A 188 7.65 -18.57 9.59
C MET A 188 9.12 -18.12 9.43
N SER A 189 10.02 -19.00 8.98
CA SER A 189 11.45 -18.64 8.97
C SER A 189 11.71 -17.40 8.12
N ALA A 190 12.37 -16.40 8.69
CA ALA A 190 13.01 -15.34 7.93
C ALA A 190 14.07 -15.96 7.01
N ILE A 191 13.68 -16.30 5.78
CA ILE A 191 14.65 -16.74 4.77
C ILE A 191 15.42 -15.50 4.35
N ALA A 192 16.62 -15.33 4.91
CA ALA A 192 17.56 -14.38 4.39
C ALA A 192 17.90 -14.80 2.95
N GLU A 193 17.31 -14.14 1.96
CA GLU A 193 17.75 -14.29 0.58
C GLU A 193 19.23 -13.91 0.50
N ILE A 194 20.04 -14.85 0.03
CA ILE A 194 21.51 -14.72 -0.11
C ILE A 194 21.86 -13.81 -1.31
N ASP A 195 20.87 -13.19 -1.97
CA ASP A 195 21.08 -12.37 -3.16
C ASP A 195 21.68 -10.99 -2.85
N ASP A 196 21.55 -10.46 -1.63
CA ASP A 196 22.35 -9.32 -1.16
C ASP A 196 22.64 -9.37 0.34
N VAL A 197 23.88 -9.75 0.70
CA VAL A 197 24.36 -9.81 2.09
C VAL A 197 24.34 -8.43 2.77
N ARG A 198 24.23 -7.33 2.00
CA ARG A 198 24.23 -5.96 2.51
C ARG A 198 22.87 -5.53 3.06
N GLU A 199 21.78 -6.11 2.57
CA GLU A 199 20.41 -5.80 2.99
C GLU A 199 19.61 -7.08 3.23
N ARG A 200 19.71 -7.59 4.46
CA ARG A 200 18.91 -8.72 4.91
C ARG A 200 17.42 -8.41 4.79
N ARG A 201 16.67 -9.36 4.24
CA ARG A 201 15.22 -9.30 4.10
C ARG A 201 14.55 -10.39 4.91
N LEU A 202 13.43 -10.03 5.53
CA LEU A 202 12.49 -10.93 6.18
C LEU A 202 11.45 -11.33 5.13
N VAL A 203 11.12 -12.62 5.07
CA VAL A 203 10.21 -13.16 4.06
C VAL A 203 9.05 -13.87 4.75
N THR A 204 7.82 -13.43 4.44
CA THR A 204 6.58 -14.07 4.88
C THR A 204 5.87 -14.66 3.68
N ARG A 205 5.52 -15.95 3.75
CA ARG A 205 4.79 -16.66 2.68
C ARG A 205 3.38 -16.99 3.14
N LEU A 206 2.40 -16.56 2.34
CA LEU A 206 1.00 -16.87 2.54
C LEU A 206 0.57 -17.92 1.51
N PRO A 207 -0.36 -18.82 1.87
CA PRO A 207 -0.85 -19.86 0.97
C PRO A 207 -1.51 -19.23 -0.26
N HIS A 208 -1.82 -20.05 -1.27
CA HIS A 208 -2.45 -19.60 -2.52
C HIS A 208 -3.69 -18.69 -2.32
N ALA A 209 -4.50 -18.98 -1.28
CA ALA A 209 -5.66 -18.16 -0.91
C ALA A 209 -5.29 -16.72 -0.49
N GLY A 210 -4.06 -16.53 0.03
CA GLY A 210 -3.50 -15.23 0.39
C GLY A 210 -3.37 -14.27 -0.81
N ILE A 211 -3.20 -14.80 -2.03
CA ILE A 211 -3.12 -13.97 -3.25
C ILE A 211 -4.42 -13.18 -3.45
N ALA A 212 -5.56 -13.89 -3.49
CA ALA A 212 -6.87 -13.26 -3.66
C ALA A 212 -7.23 -12.37 -2.48
N TYR A 213 -6.86 -12.79 -1.26
CA TYR A 213 -7.07 -12.01 -0.04
C TYR A 213 -6.31 -10.67 -0.04
N CYS A 214 -5.02 -10.68 -0.37
CA CYS A 214 -4.24 -9.46 -0.47
C CYS A 214 -4.74 -8.53 -1.58
N GLN A 215 -5.10 -9.11 -2.74
CA GLN A 215 -5.71 -8.33 -3.82
C GLN A 215 -6.99 -7.64 -3.37
N SER A 216 -7.91 -8.34 -2.70
CA SER A 216 -9.16 -7.74 -2.22
C SER A 216 -8.92 -6.64 -1.20
N LEU A 217 -7.96 -6.84 -0.28
CA LEU A 217 -7.58 -5.82 0.69
C LEU A 217 -7.08 -4.54 0.01
N LEU A 218 -6.21 -4.66 -0.99
CA LEU A 218 -5.68 -3.51 -1.74
C LEU A 218 -6.78 -2.80 -2.55
N GLN A 219 -7.68 -3.56 -3.19
CA GLN A 219 -8.81 -3.01 -3.96
C GLN A 219 -9.74 -2.19 -3.06
N SER A 220 -10.20 -2.79 -1.96
CA SER A 220 -11.10 -2.12 -1.03
C SER A 220 -10.42 -0.95 -0.31
N ALA A 221 -9.09 -1.00 -0.12
CA ALA A 221 -8.33 0.17 0.34
C ALA A 221 -8.35 1.31 -0.67
N SER A 222 -8.10 0.99 -1.94
CA SER A 222 -8.08 1.95 -3.04
C SER A 222 -9.44 2.60 -3.23
N GLU A 223 -10.52 1.82 -3.19
CA GLU A 223 -11.90 2.32 -3.27
C GLU A 223 -12.18 3.29 -2.12
N TRP A 224 -11.88 2.88 -0.89
CA TRP A 224 -12.09 3.73 0.28
C TRP A 224 -11.28 5.03 0.20
N LEU A 225 -10.01 5.00 -0.21
CA LEU A 225 -9.19 6.20 -0.35
C LEU A 225 -9.70 7.13 -1.47
N SER A 226 -10.35 6.59 -2.50
CA SER A 226 -10.95 7.40 -3.57
C SER A 226 -12.20 8.15 -3.11
N GLU A 227 -12.95 7.58 -2.18
CA GLU A 227 -14.17 8.17 -1.61
C GLU A 227 -13.89 9.13 -0.45
N ASN A 228 -12.71 9.03 0.16
CA ASN A 228 -12.36 9.75 1.38
C ASN A 228 -11.15 10.67 1.13
N SER A 229 -11.41 11.97 1.12
CA SER A 229 -10.40 13.02 1.00
C SER A 229 -10.39 13.90 2.24
N TYR A 230 -9.36 14.73 2.39
CA TYR A 230 -9.32 15.74 3.44
C TYR A 230 -10.58 16.63 3.44
N GLN A 231 -11.03 17.04 2.24
CA GLN A 231 -12.22 17.87 2.06
C GLN A 231 -13.51 17.12 2.44
N SER A 232 -13.63 15.84 2.08
CA SER A 232 -14.83 15.08 2.42
C SER A 232 -14.98 14.82 3.93
N ILE A 233 -13.86 14.81 4.67
CA ILE A 233 -13.85 14.58 6.13
C ILE A 233 -14.20 15.85 6.90
N LEU A 234 -13.73 17.01 6.47
CA LEU A 234 -13.98 18.28 7.17
C LEU A 234 -15.35 18.88 6.89
N GLY A 235 -16.08 18.34 5.90
CA GLY A 235 -17.38 18.83 5.49
C GLY A 235 -17.27 19.91 4.41
N SER A 236 -18.01 19.71 3.33
CA SER A 236 -18.55 20.78 2.49
C SER A 236 -19.41 21.73 3.31
#